data_AF-A0A259Y5W3-F1
#
_entry.id   AF-A0A259Y5W3-F1
#
_cell.length_a   1.000
_cell.length_b   1.000
_cell.length_c   1.000
_cell.angle_alpha   90.00
_cell.angle_beta   90.00
_cell.angle_gamma   90.00
#
_symmetry.space_group_name_H-M   'P 1'
#
loop_
_entity.id
_entity.type
_entity.pdbx_description
1 polymer ?
#
loop_
_entity_poly.entity_id
_entity_poly.type
_entity_poly.pdbx_seq_one_letter_code
_entity_poly.pdbx_strand_id
1 'polypeptide(L)'
;MTAVANHTVEHSSSESSPEELIERARSFRDHLLAEQDSTDARGTYSPETHELFKEAGFYRTLLPQRFGGLEYDVTSFVRMIIEIARGCPGSGWCLCLASGHGLQIGGLFDEKAQAEAIGPGGDFAAPMRGVPMGTATLQDDGRWSVDGTWDYCSGSPYSTHAILAVRLIEGGEKTGQGLALVPRNGWILQDDWKERAFGMRGSGSNSITVTGTAVPEENVVRGSLLQFRGGLKTPGYELHGNPMYAGHPMGYLQLEITSVLVGCAWAALDEYERILRTKKTMGPNPLPRFTSPDFQRYWGVAAGKIRAAEDILVKMSQHYSELCASSVQDGGEFEPEDLMNINASTHHAVNLAWEAVELLFRTSGTSEGGRNGSRMQRYYRDMSTARTNVGLQWETFAQMFAQEHFDLSPAPLA
;
A
#
# COMPACT_ATOMS: atom_id res chain seq x y z
N MET A 1 -31.84 -6.01 -23.57
CA MET A 1 -31.89 -6.91 -22.40
C MET A 1 -30.52 -7.53 -22.27
N THR A 2 -29.65 -6.88 -21.50
CA THR A 2 -28.25 -7.28 -21.26
C THR A 2 -28.23 -8.12 -20.00
N ALA A 3 -27.72 -9.35 -20.11
CA ALA A 3 -27.59 -10.26 -18.99
C ALA A 3 -26.45 -9.78 -18.07
N VAL A 4 -26.80 -9.42 -16.85
CA VAL A 4 -25.86 -9.22 -15.74
C VAL A 4 -25.53 -10.62 -15.22
N ALA A 5 -24.27 -11.02 -15.31
CA ALA A 5 -23.80 -12.28 -14.76
C ALA A 5 -23.74 -12.15 -13.23
N ASN A 6 -24.70 -12.75 -12.53
CA ASN A 6 -24.66 -12.91 -11.08
C ASN A 6 -23.58 -13.94 -10.73
N HIS A 7 -22.38 -13.48 -10.39
CA HIS A 7 -21.42 -14.31 -9.67
C HIS A 7 -21.68 -14.17 -8.18
N THR A 8 -22.49 -15.09 -7.64
CA THR A 8 -22.69 -15.23 -6.20
C THR A 8 -21.49 -15.99 -5.64
N VAL A 9 -20.65 -15.33 -4.86
CA VAL A 9 -19.61 -15.98 -4.05
C VAL A 9 -20.32 -16.54 -2.81
N GLU A 10 -20.31 -17.86 -2.62
CA GLU A 10 -20.92 -18.50 -1.45
C GLU A 10 -20.12 -18.18 -0.17
N HIS A 11 -20.81 -17.70 0.86
CA HIS A 11 -20.24 -17.35 2.17
C HIS A 11 -20.26 -18.54 3.13
N SER A 12 -19.09 -18.91 3.65
CA SER A 12 -18.93 -19.69 4.89
C SER A 12 -18.43 -18.76 5.99
N SER A 13 -19.14 -18.72 7.12
CA SER A 13 -18.84 -17.89 8.30
C SER A 13 -17.89 -18.56 9.30
N SER A 14 -17.00 -19.45 8.85
CA SER A 14 -15.86 -19.91 9.64
C SER A 14 -14.76 -18.86 9.61
N GLU A 15 -14.09 -18.60 10.74
CA GLU A 15 -12.86 -17.80 10.79
C GLU A 15 -11.94 -18.24 9.66
N SER A 16 -11.78 -17.37 8.67
CA SER A 16 -11.07 -17.75 7.47
C SER A 16 -9.59 -17.98 7.80
N SER A 17 -8.89 -18.82 7.04
CA SER A 17 -7.43 -18.86 7.12
C SER A 17 -6.80 -17.72 6.30
N PRO A 18 -5.53 -17.35 6.55
CA PRO A 18 -4.81 -16.43 5.67
C PRO A 18 -4.79 -16.89 4.21
N GLU A 19 -4.63 -18.19 3.95
CA GLU A 19 -4.71 -18.79 2.62
C GLU A 19 -6.08 -18.56 1.96
N GLU A 20 -7.18 -18.69 2.69
CA GLU A 20 -8.52 -18.42 2.18
C GLU A 20 -8.76 -16.93 1.89
N LEU A 21 -8.13 -16.02 2.62
CA LEU A 21 -8.14 -14.58 2.31
C LEU A 21 -7.43 -14.30 0.98
N ILE A 22 -6.27 -14.94 0.77
CA ILE A 22 -5.50 -14.80 -0.47
C ILE A 22 -6.25 -15.41 -1.65
N GLU A 23 -6.90 -16.56 -1.47
CA GLU A 23 -7.72 -17.16 -2.53
C GLU A 23 -8.96 -16.33 -2.86
N ARG A 24 -9.59 -15.70 -1.85
CA ARG A 24 -10.61 -14.69 -2.10
C ARG A 24 -10.04 -13.51 -2.89
N ALA A 25 -8.87 -12.98 -2.55
CA ALA A 25 -8.25 -11.92 -3.35
C ALA A 25 -7.96 -12.35 -4.80
N ARG A 26 -7.57 -13.61 -5.01
CA ARG A 26 -7.39 -14.20 -6.35
C ARG A 26 -8.69 -14.20 -7.14
N SER A 27 -9.82 -14.54 -6.52
CA SER A 27 -11.12 -14.60 -7.20
C SER A 27 -11.64 -13.25 -7.68
N PHE A 28 -11.11 -12.13 -7.16
CA PHE A 28 -11.48 -10.77 -7.58
C PHE A 28 -10.79 -10.32 -8.87
N ARG A 29 -9.76 -11.05 -9.35
CA ARG A 29 -8.93 -10.60 -10.47
C ARG A 29 -9.74 -10.28 -11.72
N ASP A 30 -10.68 -11.16 -12.11
CA ASP A 30 -11.48 -10.98 -13.32
C ASP A 30 -12.43 -9.78 -13.22
N HIS A 31 -13.04 -9.58 -12.05
CA HIS A 31 -13.88 -8.41 -11.74
C HIS A 31 -13.08 -7.11 -11.85
N LEU A 32 -11.92 -7.06 -11.18
CA LEU A 32 -11.03 -5.89 -11.19
C LEU A 32 -10.46 -5.60 -12.58
N LEU A 33 -10.16 -6.65 -13.36
CA LEU A 33 -9.69 -6.54 -14.74
C LEU A 33 -10.79 -6.01 -15.68
N ALA A 34 -12.06 -6.32 -15.40
CA ALA A 34 -13.20 -5.78 -16.15
C ALA A 34 -13.49 -4.31 -15.78
N GLU A 35 -13.31 -3.94 -14.51
CA GLU A 35 -13.50 -2.56 -14.00
C GLU A 35 -12.33 -1.61 -14.28
N GLN A 36 -11.27 -2.09 -14.90
CA GLN A 36 -9.99 -1.38 -14.98
C GLN A 36 -10.10 -0.04 -15.74
N ASP A 37 -10.90 0.02 -16.82
CA ASP A 37 -11.15 1.23 -17.60
C ASP A 37 -12.01 2.25 -16.83
N SER A 38 -13.07 1.78 -16.17
CA SER A 38 -13.94 2.65 -15.37
C SER A 38 -13.22 3.20 -14.16
N THR A 39 -12.35 2.39 -13.54
CA THR A 39 -11.49 2.78 -12.40
C THR A 39 -10.47 3.84 -12.81
N ASP A 40 -9.78 3.66 -13.94
CA ASP A 40 -8.81 4.63 -14.48
C ASP A 40 -9.45 5.99 -14.82
N ALA A 41 -10.71 5.97 -15.28
CA ALA A 41 -11.50 7.16 -15.58
C ALA A 41 -12.05 7.83 -14.30
N ARG A 42 -12.55 7.04 -13.35
CA ARG A 42 -13.14 7.52 -12.09
C ARG A 42 -12.11 8.09 -11.14
N GLY A 43 -10.86 7.59 -11.19
CA GLY A 43 -9.80 7.95 -10.26
C GLY A 43 -9.75 7.07 -9.00
N THR A 44 -10.63 6.08 -8.90
CA THR A 44 -10.76 5.14 -7.78
C THR A 44 -11.64 3.94 -8.18
N TYR A 45 -11.56 2.82 -7.47
CA TYR A 45 -12.46 1.68 -7.68
C TYR A 45 -13.92 2.05 -7.39
N SER A 46 -14.87 1.21 -7.79
CA SER A 46 -16.30 1.52 -7.67
C SER A 46 -16.79 1.35 -6.23
N PRO A 47 -17.89 2.02 -5.84
CA PRO A 47 -18.54 1.74 -4.56
C PRO A 47 -18.93 0.26 -4.40
N GLU A 48 -19.31 -0.42 -5.49
CA GLU A 48 -19.57 -1.86 -5.47
C GLU A 48 -18.31 -2.66 -5.12
N THR A 49 -17.18 -2.37 -5.76
CA THR A 49 -15.89 -2.97 -5.40
C THR A 49 -15.48 -2.66 -3.97
N HIS A 50 -15.80 -1.47 -3.45
CA HIS A 50 -15.57 -1.13 -2.05
C HIS A 50 -16.34 -2.06 -1.11
N GLU A 51 -17.65 -2.23 -1.31
CA GLU A 51 -18.47 -3.12 -0.48
C GLU A 51 -17.99 -4.57 -0.59
N LEU A 52 -17.64 -5.04 -1.79
CA LEU A 52 -17.07 -6.39 -1.97
C LEU A 52 -15.74 -6.55 -1.21
N PHE A 53 -14.88 -5.53 -1.16
CA PHE A 53 -13.65 -5.57 -0.35
C PHE A 53 -13.93 -5.59 1.15
N LYS A 54 -14.97 -4.88 1.62
CA LYS A 54 -15.42 -4.93 3.02
C LYS A 54 -15.94 -6.32 3.37
N GLU A 55 -16.83 -6.88 2.56
CA GLU A 55 -17.41 -8.22 2.73
C GLU A 55 -16.35 -9.32 2.70
N ALA A 56 -15.34 -9.16 1.84
CA ALA A 56 -14.20 -10.09 1.78
C ALA A 56 -13.26 -9.98 3.00
N GLY A 57 -13.40 -8.95 3.84
CA GLY A 57 -12.60 -8.75 5.04
C GLY A 57 -11.22 -8.14 4.79
N PHE A 58 -10.95 -7.60 3.60
CA PHE A 58 -9.60 -7.10 3.25
C PHE A 58 -9.16 -5.92 4.13
N TYR A 59 -10.07 -5.04 4.54
CA TYR A 59 -9.77 -3.94 5.47
C TYR A 59 -9.44 -4.40 6.89
N ARG A 60 -9.84 -5.63 7.25
CA ARG A 60 -9.68 -6.18 8.60
C ARG A 60 -8.39 -6.97 8.76
N THR A 61 -7.64 -7.20 7.68
CA THR A 61 -6.47 -8.09 7.63
C THR A 61 -5.45 -7.84 8.75
N LEU A 62 -5.02 -6.59 8.94
CA LEU A 62 -3.98 -6.21 9.91
C LEU A 62 -4.53 -5.63 11.21
N LEU A 63 -5.85 -5.42 11.30
CA LEU A 63 -6.48 -4.85 12.47
C LEU A 63 -6.43 -5.85 13.65
N PRO A 64 -6.33 -5.36 14.90
CA PRO A 64 -6.35 -6.21 16.08
C PRO A 64 -7.65 -7.00 16.22
N GLN A 65 -7.56 -8.27 16.60
CA GLN A 65 -8.71 -9.17 16.81
C GLN A 65 -9.65 -8.63 17.87
N ARG A 66 -9.10 -7.96 18.90
CA ARG A 66 -9.86 -7.27 19.96
C ARG A 66 -10.91 -6.29 19.44
N PHE A 67 -10.68 -5.68 18.28
CA PHE A 67 -11.58 -4.71 17.64
C PHE A 67 -12.25 -5.28 16.37
N GLY A 68 -12.38 -6.61 16.30
CA GLY A 68 -12.99 -7.29 15.18
C GLY A 68 -12.08 -7.41 13.96
N GLY A 69 -10.77 -7.15 14.08
CA GLY A 69 -9.81 -7.46 13.02
C GLY A 69 -9.60 -8.96 12.82
N LEU A 70 -8.91 -9.33 11.74
CA LEU A 70 -8.46 -10.69 11.47
C LEU A 70 -7.08 -10.97 12.08
N GLU A 71 -6.30 -9.92 12.35
CA GLU A 71 -4.98 -9.99 12.96
C GLU A 71 -4.03 -10.99 12.26
N TYR A 72 -4.10 -11.05 10.93
CA TYR A 72 -3.17 -11.85 10.12
C TYR A 72 -1.83 -11.14 9.97
N ASP A 73 -0.80 -11.94 9.64
CA ASP A 73 0.55 -11.43 9.47
C ASP A 73 0.74 -10.57 8.21
N VAL A 74 1.84 -9.80 8.21
CA VAL A 74 2.24 -8.95 7.09
C VAL A 74 2.48 -9.76 5.81
N THR A 75 2.95 -11.00 5.92
CA THR A 75 3.19 -11.88 4.76
C THR A 75 1.89 -12.19 4.02
N SER A 76 0.83 -12.45 4.77
CA SER A 76 -0.51 -12.73 4.27
C SER A 76 -1.12 -11.50 3.63
N PHE A 77 -0.93 -10.33 4.26
CA PHE A 77 -1.34 -9.05 3.70
C PHE A 77 -0.64 -8.76 2.36
N VAL A 78 0.69 -8.88 2.25
CA VAL A 78 1.39 -8.60 0.98
C VAL A 78 0.97 -9.57 -0.12
N ARG A 79 0.75 -10.85 0.19
CA ARG A 79 0.25 -11.86 -0.76
C ARG A 79 -1.16 -11.51 -1.24
N MET A 80 -2.04 -11.08 -0.35
CA MET A 80 -3.38 -10.59 -0.71
C MET A 80 -3.28 -9.38 -1.65
N ILE A 81 -2.45 -8.39 -1.35
CA ILE A 81 -2.32 -7.19 -2.18
C ILE A 81 -1.72 -7.48 -3.56
N ILE A 82 -0.76 -8.41 -3.68
CA ILE A 82 -0.25 -8.87 -4.99
C ILE A 82 -1.41 -9.36 -5.87
N GLU A 83 -2.32 -10.14 -5.30
CA GLU A 83 -3.47 -10.71 -6.01
C GLU A 83 -4.44 -9.62 -6.49
N ILE A 84 -4.78 -8.64 -5.65
CA ILE A 84 -5.64 -7.50 -6.00
C ILE A 84 -4.97 -6.62 -7.06
N ALA A 85 -3.71 -6.27 -6.87
CA ALA A 85 -2.95 -5.42 -7.79
C ALA A 85 -2.75 -6.10 -9.16
N ARG A 86 -2.65 -7.44 -9.21
CA ARG A 86 -2.65 -8.19 -10.48
C ARG A 86 -3.96 -8.04 -11.24
N GLY A 87 -5.09 -7.91 -10.54
CA GLY A 87 -6.40 -7.61 -11.14
C GLY A 87 -6.54 -6.16 -11.59
N CYS A 88 -6.12 -5.20 -10.76
CA CYS A 88 -6.09 -3.77 -11.11
C CYS A 88 -5.07 -3.03 -10.21
N PRO A 89 -3.91 -2.59 -10.73
CA PRO A 89 -2.86 -1.98 -9.91
C PRO A 89 -3.31 -0.74 -9.13
N GLY A 90 -4.08 0.16 -9.77
CA GLY A 90 -4.63 1.33 -9.10
C GLY A 90 -5.58 0.97 -7.94
N SER A 91 -6.46 -0.01 -8.14
CA SER A 91 -7.34 -0.50 -7.06
C SER A 91 -6.54 -1.16 -5.94
N GLY A 92 -5.53 -1.96 -6.30
CA GLY A 92 -4.59 -2.56 -5.36
C GLY A 92 -3.86 -1.51 -4.53
N TRP A 93 -3.37 -0.43 -5.13
CA TRP A 93 -2.75 0.69 -4.42
C TRP A 93 -3.72 1.37 -3.45
N CYS A 94 -4.95 1.63 -3.92
CA CYS A 94 -5.99 2.27 -3.11
C CYS A 94 -6.37 1.42 -1.88
N LEU A 95 -6.63 0.12 -2.08
CA LEU A 95 -6.93 -0.82 -1.00
C LEU A 95 -5.73 -1.02 -0.08
N CYS A 96 -4.54 -1.23 -0.63
CA CYS A 96 -3.30 -1.47 0.10
C CYS A 96 -3.07 -0.38 1.14
N LEU A 97 -3.08 0.89 0.72
CA LEU A 97 -2.82 1.97 1.66
C LEU A 97 -4.00 2.23 2.59
N ALA A 98 -5.25 2.06 2.15
CA ALA A 98 -6.40 2.24 3.04
C ALA A 98 -6.45 1.19 4.17
N SER A 99 -6.17 -0.09 3.85
CA SER A 99 -6.24 -1.21 4.79
C SER A 99 -4.93 -1.48 5.52
N GLY A 100 -3.80 -1.21 4.87
CA GLY A 100 -2.45 -1.41 5.39
C GLY A 100 -2.16 -0.60 6.64
N HIS A 101 -2.70 0.63 6.69
CA HIS A 101 -2.59 1.49 7.87
C HIS A 101 -3.40 1.02 9.08
N GLY A 102 -4.11 -0.11 8.96
CA GLY A 102 -4.57 -0.93 10.08
C GLY A 102 -3.43 -1.30 11.05
N LEU A 103 -2.21 -1.51 10.53
CA LEU A 103 -1.05 -1.79 11.37
C LEU A 103 -0.60 -0.55 12.17
N GLN A 104 -0.60 0.65 11.57
CA GLN A 104 -0.23 1.88 12.28
C GLN A 104 -1.25 2.27 13.34
N ILE A 105 -2.56 2.13 13.09
CA ILE A 105 -3.57 2.35 14.13
C ILE A 105 -3.40 1.33 15.27
N GLY A 106 -3.22 0.04 14.95
CA GLY A 106 -3.06 -1.03 15.93
C GLY A 106 -1.76 -0.96 16.73
N GLY A 107 -0.69 -0.41 16.15
CA GLY A 107 0.64 -0.35 16.75
C GLY A 107 0.96 0.95 17.52
N LEU A 108 0.56 2.11 16.99
CA LEU A 108 1.06 3.41 17.46
C LEU A 108 0.10 4.17 18.38
N PHE A 109 -1.21 3.93 18.26
CA PHE A 109 -2.24 4.65 19.01
C PHE A 109 -2.63 3.87 20.26
N ASP A 110 -3.12 4.57 21.29
CA ASP A 110 -3.57 3.93 22.53
C ASP A 110 -4.90 3.18 22.37
N GLU A 111 -5.32 2.47 23.43
CA GLU A 111 -6.56 1.70 23.43
C GLU A 111 -7.80 2.54 23.08
N LYS A 112 -7.87 3.78 23.58
CA LYS A 112 -9.06 4.61 23.41
C LYS A 112 -9.20 5.06 21.97
N ALA A 113 -8.12 5.56 21.36
CA ALA A 113 -8.10 5.95 19.96
C ALA A 113 -8.37 4.75 19.04
N GLN A 114 -7.80 3.57 19.33
CA GLN A 114 -8.08 2.35 18.58
C GLN A 114 -9.56 1.92 18.68
N ALA A 115 -10.12 1.89 19.89
CA ALA A 115 -11.50 1.47 20.12
C ALA A 115 -12.50 2.40 19.42
N GLU A 116 -12.29 3.71 19.50
CA GLU A 116 -13.16 4.70 18.86
C GLU A 116 -13.05 4.68 17.33
N ALA A 117 -11.84 4.54 16.78
CA ALA A 117 -11.61 4.62 15.34
C ALA A 117 -11.97 3.34 14.59
N ILE A 118 -11.64 2.17 15.15
CA ILE A 118 -11.89 0.86 14.51
C ILE A 118 -13.33 0.39 14.74
N GLY A 119 -13.86 0.69 15.94
CA GLY A 119 -15.16 0.22 16.38
C GLY A 119 -15.22 -1.31 16.52
N PRO A 120 -16.36 -1.86 17.00
CA PRO A 120 -16.52 -3.29 17.23
C PRO A 120 -16.59 -4.14 15.95
N GLY A 121 -16.82 -3.53 14.79
CA GLY A 121 -16.98 -4.21 13.50
C GLY A 121 -15.70 -4.33 12.68
N GLY A 122 -14.58 -3.74 13.13
CA GLY A 122 -13.35 -3.67 12.33
C GLY A 122 -13.49 -2.78 11.10
N ASP A 123 -14.32 -1.74 11.14
CA ASP A 123 -14.56 -0.85 10.00
C ASP A 123 -13.56 0.32 10.05
N PHE A 124 -12.31 0.02 9.72
CA PHE A 124 -11.24 1.00 9.65
C PHE A 124 -10.57 1.00 8.28
N ALA A 125 -10.44 2.20 7.74
CA ALA A 125 -9.65 2.51 6.57
C ALA A 125 -9.14 3.94 6.68
N ALA A 126 -7.85 4.15 6.41
CA ALA A 126 -7.25 5.46 6.45
C ALA A 126 -6.11 5.62 5.44
N PRO A 127 -6.04 6.71 4.67
CA PRO A 127 -4.77 7.12 4.09
C PRO A 127 -3.83 7.55 5.23
N MET A 128 -2.54 7.37 5.01
CA MET A 128 -1.51 7.96 5.85
C MET A 128 -0.63 8.85 5.00
N ARG A 129 -0.42 10.09 5.44
CA ARG A 129 0.55 10.98 4.81
C ARG A 129 1.62 11.39 5.81
N GLY A 130 2.79 10.76 5.71
CA GLY A 130 3.93 10.94 6.61
C GLY A 130 4.71 12.25 6.48
N VAL A 131 4.29 13.18 5.61
CA VAL A 131 4.95 14.49 5.45
C VAL A 131 4.17 15.54 6.26
N PRO A 132 4.82 16.28 7.19
CA PRO A 132 4.14 17.18 8.12
C PRO A 132 3.70 18.50 7.47
N MET A 133 2.69 18.42 6.59
CA MET A 133 2.21 19.55 5.78
C MET A 133 1.25 20.48 6.53
N GLY A 134 0.62 20.01 7.61
CA GLY A 134 -0.25 20.82 8.45
C GLY A 134 0.30 21.04 9.86
N THR A 135 -0.60 21.47 10.74
CA THR A 135 -0.36 21.72 12.16
C THR A 135 -1.41 21.02 13.00
N ALA A 136 -1.03 20.61 14.21
CA ALA A 136 -1.97 20.34 15.29
C ALA A 136 -1.61 21.29 16.43
N THR A 137 -2.58 22.11 16.84
CA THR A 137 -2.39 23.14 17.88
C THR A 137 -3.17 22.76 19.13
N LEU A 138 -2.48 22.56 20.25
CA LEU A 138 -3.12 22.27 21.54
C LEU A 138 -3.94 23.48 22.00
N GLN A 139 -5.22 23.23 22.30
CA GLN A 139 -6.19 24.21 22.77
C GLN A 139 -6.29 24.19 24.30
N ASP A 140 -6.88 25.24 24.88
CA ASP A 140 -7.06 25.40 26.33
C ASP A 140 -7.93 24.29 26.97
N ASP A 141 -8.78 23.64 26.18
CA ASP A 141 -9.64 22.52 26.62
C ASP A 141 -8.94 21.15 26.57
N GLY A 142 -7.65 21.12 26.21
CA GLY A 142 -6.84 19.90 26.09
C GLY A 142 -7.02 19.14 24.78
N ARG A 143 -7.78 19.67 23.81
CA ARG A 143 -7.92 19.09 22.46
C ARG A 143 -6.92 19.69 21.49
N TRP A 144 -6.68 19.00 20.38
CA TRP A 144 -5.83 19.47 19.29
C TRP A 144 -6.67 19.96 18.12
N SER A 145 -6.49 21.22 17.71
CA SER A 145 -7.03 21.73 16.44
C SER A 145 -6.10 21.34 15.30
N VAL A 146 -6.57 20.50 14.38
CA VAL A 146 -5.82 20.09 13.19
C VAL A 146 -6.18 20.97 12.00
N ASP A 147 -5.15 21.48 11.32
CA ASP A 147 -5.28 22.39 10.19
C ASP A 147 -4.24 22.10 9.10
N GLY A 148 -4.66 22.08 7.85
CA GLY A 148 -3.75 21.94 6.72
C GLY A 148 -4.38 21.33 5.47
N THR A 149 -3.54 21.13 4.46
CA THR A 149 -3.88 20.34 3.27
C THR A 149 -2.75 19.38 2.98
N TRP A 150 -3.08 18.11 2.82
CA TRP A 150 -2.16 17.03 2.51
C TRP A 150 -2.50 16.48 1.15
N ASP A 151 -1.56 16.54 0.21
CA ASP A 151 -1.71 15.90 -1.09
C ASP A 151 -1.47 14.38 -0.99
N TYR A 152 -1.63 13.67 -2.13
CA TYR A 152 -1.33 12.24 -2.28
C TYR A 152 -1.86 11.31 -1.18
N CYS A 153 -3.05 11.57 -0.64
CA CYS A 153 -3.69 10.72 0.39
C CYS A 153 -4.35 9.50 -0.28
N SER A 154 -3.52 8.58 -0.77
CA SER A 154 -3.97 7.34 -1.43
C SER A 154 -4.85 6.49 -0.53
N GLY A 155 -5.92 5.91 -1.08
CA GLY A 155 -6.90 5.16 -0.28
C GLY A 155 -7.98 6.02 0.39
N SER A 156 -7.90 7.35 0.26
CA SER A 156 -8.84 8.30 0.88
C SER A 156 -10.32 8.21 0.45
N PRO A 157 -10.71 7.78 -0.77
CA PRO A 157 -12.11 7.90 -1.22
C PRO A 157 -13.12 7.29 -0.27
N TYR A 158 -12.82 6.07 0.21
CA TYR A 158 -13.68 5.28 1.10
C TYR A 158 -13.16 5.21 2.54
N SER A 159 -12.16 6.01 2.88
CA SER A 159 -11.56 5.96 4.21
C SER A 159 -12.45 6.60 5.27
N THR A 160 -12.54 5.91 6.40
CA THR A 160 -13.25 6.29 7.63
C THR A 160 -12.50 7.34 8.45
N HIS A 161 -11.18 7.37 8.32
CA HIS A 161 -10.27 8.24 9.06
C HIS A 161 -9.15 8.71 8.13
N ALA A 162 -8.29 9.61 8.60
CA ALA A 162 -7.02 9.97 7.97
C ALA A 162 -5.93 10.05 9.04
N ILE A 163 -4.75 9.49 8.75
CA ILE A 163 -3.56 9.60 9.61
C ILE A 163 -2.62 10.63 8.97
N LEU A 164 -2.51 11.80 9.57
CA LEU A 164 -1.85 12.96 8.97
C LEU A 164 -0.66 13.39 9.81
N ALA A 165 0.53 13.41 9.21
CA ALA A 165 1.68 14.01 9.88
C ALA A 165 1.47 15.52 10.05
N VAL A 166 1.75 16.02 11.24
CA VAL A 166 1.52 17.40 11.66
C VAL A 166 2.76 17.97 12.34
N ARG A 167 2.91 19.30 12.27
CA ARG A 167 3.77 20.04 13.20
C ARG A 167 2.96 20.32 14.47
N LEU A 168 3.52 19.98 15.64
CA LEU A 168 2.87 20.21 16.92
C LEU A 168 3.12 21.64 17.39
N ILE A 169 2.07 22.32 17.83
CA ILE A 169 2.10 23.67 18.39
C ILE A 169 1.47 23.64 19.79
N GLU A 170 2.22 24.05 20.81
CA GLU A 170 1.77 24.10 22.21
C GLU A 170 2.18 25.45 22.81
N GLY A 171 1.25 26.14 23.47
CA GLY A 171 1.52 27.48 24.03
C GLY A 171 1.94 28.52 22.97
N GLY A 172 1.59 28.31 21.70
CA GLY A 172 1.98 29.16 20.58
C GLY A 172 3.34 28.83 19.94
N GLU A 173 4.08 27.87 20.49
CA GLU A 173 5.43 27.49 20.03
C GLU A 173 5.44 26.12 19.34
N LYS A 174 6.32 25.95 18.36
CA LYS A 174 6.49 24.65 17.68
C LYS A 174 7.29 23.69 18.58
N THR A 175 6.65 22.63 19.05
CA THR A 175 7.26 21.66 19.98
C THR A 175 7.80 20.39 19.31
N GLY A 176 7.36 20.09 18.09
CA GLY A 176 7.83 18.90 17.37
C GLY A 176 6.98 18.51 16.18
N GLN A 177 6.90 17.21 15.93
CA GLN A 177 6.05 16.58 14.92
C GLN A 177 5.22 15.48 15.57
N GLY A 178 4.10 15.13 14.94
CA GLY A 178 3.24 14.05 15.37
C GLY A 178 2.43 13.47 14.21
N LEU A 179 1.63 12.46 14.51
CA LEU A 179 0.59 11.90 13.65
C LEU A 179 -0.77 12.22 14.28
N ALA A 180 -1.64 12.87 13.53
CA ALA A 180 -3.02 13.15 13.93
C ALA A 180 -3.99 12.19 13.24
N LEU A 181 -4.84 11.53 14.03
CA LEU A 181 -5.94 10.70 13.56
C LEU A 181 -7.22 11.53 13.48
N VAL A 182 -7.67 11.81 12.25
CA VAL A 182 -8.84 12.67 12.00
C VAL A 182 -10.00 11.82 11.44
N PRO A 183 -11.18 11.80 12.08
CA PRO A 183 -12.35 11.07 11.58
C PRO A 183 -12.90 11.69 10.29
N ARG A 184 -13.61 10.90 9.47
CA ARG A 184 -14.10 11.31 8.13
C ARG A 184 -14.85 12.64 8.11
N ASN A 185 -15.67 12.92 9.12
CA ASN A 185 -16.44 14.16 9.22
C ASN A 185 -15.58 15.39 9.52
N GLY A 186 -14.32 15.20 9.91
CA GLY A 186 -13.34 16.24 10.19
C GLY A 186 -12.52 16.69 8.98
N TRP A 187 -12.76 16.15 7.78
CA TRP A 187 -11.95 16.52 6.63
C TRP A 187 -12.70 16.51 5.30
N ILE A 188 -12.19 17.31 4.37
CA ILE A 188 -12.71 17.47 3.03
C ILE A 188 -11.79 16.73 2.08
N LEU A 189 -12.35 15.78 1.34
CA LEU A 189 -11.68 15.11 0.24
C LEU A 189 -11.76 15.99 -1.01
N GLN A 190 -10.61 16.36 -1.55
CA GLN A 190 -10.53 17.06 -2.84
C GLN A 190 -10.74 16.06 -3.98
N ASP A 191 -11.25 16.50 -5.13
CA ASP A 191 -11.34 15.68 -6.35
C ASP A 191 -10.28 16.15 -7.35
N ASP A 192 -9.01 15.98 -6.98
CA ASP A 192 -7.86 16.57 -7.68
C ASP A 192 -6.88 15.53 -8.25
N TRP A 193 -7.05 14.23 -7.97
CA TRP A 193 -6.12 13.20 -8.43
C TRP A 193 -6.30 12.83 -9.91
N LYS A 194 -7.54 12.58 -10.35
CA LYS A 194 -7.80 11.96 -11.65
C LYS A 194 -7.35 12.82 -12.84
N GLU A 195 -7.35 14.14 -12.72
CA GLU A 195 -6.96 15.03 -13.82
C GLU A 195 -5.43 15.24 -13.88
N ARG A 196 -4.72 15.07 -12.76
CA ARG A 196 -3.27 15.31 -12.67
C ARG A 196 -2.41 14.06 -12.87
N ALA A 197 -2.98 12.87 -12.66
CA ALA A 197 -2.23 11.62 -12.64
C ALA A 197 -1.91 11.08 -14.05
N PHE A 198 -0.63 10.88 -14.33
CA PHE A 198 -0.15 10.12 -15.49
C PHE A 198 -0.58 8.66 -15.36
N GLY A 199 -0.08 7.94 -14.35
CA GLY A 199 -0.46 6.58 -13.96
C GLY A 199 -0.93 6.50 -12.52
N MET A 200 -1.20 5.28 -12.05
CA MET A 200 -1.86 5.01 -10.77
C MET A 200 -3.16 5.80 -10.63
N ARG A 201 -3.89 6.03 -11.73
CA ARG A 201 -5.07 6.88 -11.72
C ARG A 201 -6.16 6.34 -10.80
N GLY A 202 -6.28 5.01 -10.68
CA GLY A 202 -7.22 4.34 -9.78
C GLY A 202 -6.86 4.34 -8.29
N SER A 203 -5.75 4.96 -7.87
CA SER A 203 -5.27 4.92 -6.48
C SER A 203 -6.08 5.76 -5.48
N GLY A 204 -6.91 6.68 -5.97
CA GLY A 204 -7.61 7.63 -5.11
C GLY A 204 -6.69 8.55 -4.31
N SER A 205 -5.54 8.95 -4.85
CA SER A 205 -4.54 9.79 -4.16
C SER A 205 -4.91 11.29 -4.11
N ASN A 206 -6.18 11.55 -3.86
CA ASN A 206 -6.75 12.88 -3.71
C ASN A 206 -6.15 13.61 -2.50
N SER A 207 -6.12 14.93 -2.54
CA SER A 207 -5.73 15.73 -1.38
C SER A 207 -6.82 15.72 -0.30
N ILE A 208 -6.40 15.86 0.96
CA ILE A 208 -7.28 16.01 2.12
C ILE A 208 -7.03 17.40 2.74
N THR A 209 -8.10 18.16 2.96
CA THR A 209 -8.05 19.45 3.68
C THR A 209 -8.76 19.31 5.02
N VAL A 210 -8.10 19.80 6.08
CA VAL A 210 -8.64 19.88 7.44
C VAL A 210 -8.67 21.36 7.84
N THR A 211 -9.77 21.82 8.41
CA THR A 211 -9.95 23.21 8.85
C THR A 211 -10.49 23.24 10.27
N GLY A 212 -9.61 23.48 11.24
CA GLY A 212 -9.96 23.64 12.64
C GLY A 212 -10.62 22.43 13.29
N THR A 213 -10.32 21.21 12.83
CA THR A 213 -10.96 20.02 13.41
C THR A 213 -10.32 19.69 14.74
N ALA A 214 -11.12 19.78 15.80
CA ALA A 214 -10.68 19.39 17.14
C ALA A 214 -10.68 17.86 17.29
N VAL A 215 -9.53 17.27 17.61
CA VAL A 215 -9.36 15.86 17.98
C VAL A 215 -8.87 15.77 19.42
N PRO A 216 -9.19 14.70 20.17
CA PRO A 216 -8.71 14.55 21.54
C PRO A 216 -7.21 14.20 21.59
N GLU A 217 -6.60 14.24 22.77
CA GLU A 217 -5.16 13.96 22.99
C GLU A 217 -4.75 12.58 22.46
N GLU A 218 -5.56 11.56 22.73
CA GLU A 218 -5.35 10.17 22.30
C GLU A 218 -5.27 10.01 20.76
N ASN A 219 -5.82 10.96 20.00
CA ASN A 219 -5.75 10.96 18.54
C ASN A 219 -4.45 11.59 18.00
N VAL A 220 -3.54 12.02 18.87
CA VAL A 220 -2.26 12.63 18.48
C VAL A 220 -1.09 11.83 19.05
N VAL A 221 -0.37 11.13 18.19
CA VAL A 221 0.88 10.45 18.56
C VAL A 221 2.04 11.41 18.33
N ARG A 222 2.86 11.67 19.35
CA ARG A 222 4.08 12.49 19.22
C ARG A 222 5.20 11.69 18.57
N GLY A 223 5.95 12.31 17.68
CA GLY A 223 7.04 11.69 16.91
C GLY A 223 6.70 11.51 15.44
N SER A 224 7.70 11.13 14.64
CA SER A 224 7.56 10.86 13.22
C SER A 224 7.81 9.39 12.87
N LEU A 225 7.38 8.96 11.69
CA LEU A 225 7.56 7.59 11.19
C LEU A 225 9.03 7.13 11.18
N LEU A 226 9.98 8.06 11.05
CA LEU A 226 11.42 7.80 11.08
C LEU A 226 12.00 7.71 12.50
N GLN A 227 11.29 8.25 13.50
CA GLN A 227 11.74 8.29 14.90
C GLN A 227 11.22 7.12 15.73
N PHE A 228 10.09 6.52 15.35
CA PHE A 228 9.58 5.33 16.03
C PHE A 228 10.53 4.15 15.84
N ARG A 229 10.92 3.48 16.93
CA ARG A 229 11.89 2.38 16.89
C ARG A 229 11.28 0.98 17.02
N GLY A 230 9.99 0.89 17.34
CA GLY A 230 9.32 -0.38 17.64
C GLY A 230 9.67 -0.91 19.03
N GLY A 231 9.47 -2.20 19.26
CA GLY A 231 9.82 -2.91 20.49
C GLY A 231 8.70 -3.01 21.54
N LEU A 232 9.07 -3.45 22.74
CA LEU A 232 8.13 -3.81 23.82
C LEU A 232 7.22 -2.68 24.32
N LYS A 233 7.60 -1.41 24.11
CA LYS A 233 6.91 -0.24 24.66
C LYS A 233 5.93 0.40 23.68
N THR A 234 5.64 -0.25 22.54
CA THR A 234 4.60 0.26 21.66
C THR A 234 3.24 0.08 22.33
N PRO A 235 2.33 1.08 22.25
CA PRO A 235 0.99 0.94 22.80
C PRO A 235 0.25 -0.30 22.28
N GLY A 236 0.45 -0.62 21.00
CA GLY A 236 -0.15 -1.78 20.37
C GLY A 236 0.32 -3.12 20.92
N TYR A 237 1.63 -3.29 21.15
CA TYR A 237 2.13 -4.53 21.71
C TYR A 237 1.68 -4.71 23.16
N GLU A 238 1.74 -3.66 23.98
CA GLU A 238 1.26 -3.70 25.37
C GLU A 238 -0.23 -4.05 25.45
N LEU A 239 -1.03 -3.60 24.48
CA LEU A 239 -2.47 -3.81 24.45
C LEU A 239 -2.89 -5.19 23.93
N HIS A 240 -2.20 -5.71 22.90
CA HIS A 240 -2.63 -6.89 22.15
C HIS A 240 -1.75 -8.12 22.40
N GLY A 241 -0.50 -7.93 22.84
CA GLY A 241 0.48 -9.01 23.06
C GLY A 241 1.01 -9.66 21.77
N ASN A 242 0.55 -9.22 20.59
CA ASN A 242 1.03 -9.71 19.31
C ASN A 242 2.26 -8.90 18.86
N PRO A 243 3.43 -9.55 18.63
CA PRO A 243 4.66 -8.87 18.24
C PRO A 243 4.55 -8.02 16.96
N MET A 244 3.61 -8.32 16.05
CA MET A 244 3.40 -7.51 14.85
C MET A 244 3.16 -6.02 15.18
N TYR A 245 2.50 -5.73 16.30
CA TYR A 245 2.24 -4.36 16.77
C TYR A 245 3.44 -3.71 17.49
N ALA A 246 4.54 -4.43 17.66
CA ALA A 246 5.85 -3.91 18.09
C ALA A 246 6.73 -3.48 16.89
N GLY A 247 6.28 -3.70 15.66
CA GLY A 247 7.10 -3.49 14.47
C GLY A 247 7.44 -2.02 14.18
N HIS A 248 8.62 -1.77 13.62
CA HIS A 248 9.01 -0.45 13.15
C HIS A 248 8.23 -0.07 11.88
N PRO A 249 7.61 1.14 11.77
CA PRO A 249 6.77 1.51 10.64
C PRO A 249 7.49 1.46 9.29
N MET A 250 8.71 2.01 9.21
CA MET A 250 9.48 2.04 7.94
C MET A 250 9.80 0.67 7.35
N GLY A 251 9.93 -0.39 8.15
CA GLY A 251 10.12 -1.74 7.62
C GLY A 251 8.88 -2.26 6.89
N TYR A 252 7.70 -1.94 7.43
CA TYR A 252 6.42 -2.34 6.86
C TYR A 252 6.00 -1.50 5.64
N LEU A 253 6.14 -0.17 5.71
CA LEU A 253 5.66 0.74 4.65
C LEU A 253 6.30 0.46 3.29
N GLN A 254 7.53 -0.08 3.29
CA GLN A 254 8.18 -0.49 2.06
C GLN A 254 7.62 -1.81 1.49
N LEU A 255 7.28 -2.76 2.36
CA LEU A 255 6.68 -4.04 1.96
C LEU A 255 5.32 -3.84 1.30
N GLU A 256 4.47 -2.97 1.88
CA GLU A 256 3.13 -2.72 1.36
C GLU A 256 3.15 -2.12 -0.07
N ILE A 257 4.00 -1.13 -0.34
CA ILE A 257 4.05 -0.50 -1.68
C ILE A 257 4.70 -1.44 -2.70
N THR A 258 5.70 -2.23 -2.28
CA THR A 258 6.37 -3.20 -3.14
C THR A 258 5.39 -4.29 -3.59
N SER A 259 4.46 -4.71 -2.72
CA SER A 259 3.44 -5.71 -3.06
C SER A 259 2.54 -5.30 -4.23
N VAL A 260 2.17 -4.02 -4.30
CA VAL A 260 1.38 -3.49 -5.42
C VAL A 260 2.17 -3.54 -6.73
N LEU A 261 3.47 -3.21 -6.68
CA LEU A 261 4.32 -3.18 -7.87
C LEU A 261 4.61 -4.59 -8.40
N VAL A 262 4.86 -5.55 -7.50
CA VAL A 262 4.97 -6.97 -7.88
C VAL A 262 3.66 -7.45 -8.52
N GLY A 263 2.50 -7.12 -7.94
CA GLY A 263 1.20 -7.43 -8.53
C GLY A 263 0.99 -6.79 -9.91
N CYS A 264 1.39 -5.53 -10.08
CA CYS A 264 1.35 -4.84 -11.38
C CYS A 264 2.21 -5.54 -12.44
N ALA A 265 3.38 -6.04 -12.06
CA ALA A 265 4.24 -6.79 -12.98
C ALA A 265 3.63 -8.13 -13.40
N TRP A 266 2.96 -8.83 -12.46
CA TRP A 266 2.15 -9.99 -12.81
C TRP A 266 0.99 -9.65 -13.76
N ALA A 267 0.31 -8.52 -13.57
CA ALA A 267 -0.76 -8.07 -14.46
C ALA A 267 -0.24 -7.85 -15.90
N ALA A 268 0.94 -7.25 -16.01
CA ALA A 268 1.62 -7.05 -17.28
C ALA A 268 2.00 -8.39 -17.94
N LEU A 269 2.45 -9.38 -17.18
CA LEU A 269 2.79 -10.69 -17.72
C LEU A 269 1.55 -11.43 -18.26
N ASP A 270 0.43 -11.40 -17.54
CA ASP A 270 -0.84 -12.00 -17.98
C ASP A 270 -1.35 -11.37 -19.26
N GLU A 271 -1.30 -10.04 -19.32
CA GLU A 271 -1.70 -9.31 -20.51
C GLU A 271 -0.75 -9.58 -21.68
N TYR A 272 0.55 -9.72 -21.42
CA TYR A 272 1.49 -10.11 -22.45
C TYR A 272 1.20 -11.51 -22.98
N GLU A 273 0.89 -12.48 -22.12
CA GLU A 273 0.45 -13.80 -22.54
C GLU A 273 -0.80 -13.74 -23.42
N ARG A 274 -1.82 -12.95 -23.03
CA ARG A 274 -3.00 -12.70 -23.87
C ARG A 274 -2.61 -12.15 -25.24
N ILE A 275 -1.68 -11.21 -25.30
CA ILE A 275 -1.15 -10.64 -26.55
C ILE A 275 -0.45 -11.73 -27.38
N LEU A 276 0.36 -12.59 -26.76
CA LEU A 276 1.05 -13.67 -27.47
C LEU A 276 0.08 -14.68 -28.08
N ARG A 277 -1.01 -14.99 -27.38
CA ARG A 277 -2.05 -15.93 -27.81
C ARG A 277 -2.96 -15.36 -28.90
N THR A 278 -3.22 -14.06 -28.88
CA THR A 278 -4.19 -13.42 -29.78
C THR A 278 -3.57 -12.77 -31.01
N LYS A 279 -2.27 -12.45 -30.99
CA LYS A 279 -1.59 -11.76 -32.09
C LYS A 279 -0.65 -12.67 -32.87
N LYS A 280 -0.34 -12.24 -34.10
CA LYS A 280 0.64 -12.88 -34.97
C LYS A 280 1.94 -12.06 -35.06
N THR A 281 3.01 -12.72 -35.51
CA THR A 281 4.28 -12.08 -35.90
C THR A 281 4.08 -11.22 -37.15
N MET A 282 5.04 -10.33 -37.42
CA MET A 282 5.09 -9.56 -38.65
C MET A 282 5.78 -10.35 -39.77
N GLY A 283 5.48 -10.01 -41.02
CA GLY A 283 6.14 -10.55 -42.20
C GLY A 283 5.22 -11.35 -43.13
N PRO A 284 5.77 -11.93 -44.21
CA PRO A 284 4.98 -12.56 -45.29
C PRO A 284 4.26 -13.84 -44.84
N ASN A 285 4.76 -14.53 -43.81
CA ASN A 285 4.17 -15.75 -43.25
C ASN A 285 3.93 -15.57 -41.73
N PRO A 286 2.90 -14.81 -41.33
CA PRO A 286 2.66 -14.49 -39.93
C PRO A 286 2.22 -15.73 -39.13
N LEU A 287 2.96 -16.02 -38.05
CA LEU A 287 2.68 -17.12 -37.11
C LEU A 287 2.10 -16.57 -35.80
N PRO A 288 1.32 -17.34 -35.04
CA PRO A 288 0.93 -16.93 -33.68
C PRO A 288 2.17 -16.59 -32.85
N ARG A 289 2.14 -15.47 -32.11
CA ARG A 289 3.35 -15.00 -31.40
C ARG A 289 3.81 -15.97 -30.33
N PHE A 290 2.89 -16.71 -29.68
CA PHE A 290 3.26 -17.72 -28.68
C PHE A 290 4.11 -18.88 -29.22
N THR A 291 4.16 -19.10 -30.55
CA THR A 291 5.04 -20.11 -31.17
C THR A 291 6.40 -19.56 -31.59
N SER A 292 6.64 -18.26 -31.43
CA SER A 292 7.90 -17.62 -31.80
C SER A 292 8.91 -17.70 -30.65
N PRO A 293 10.13 -18.20 -30.88
CA PRO A 293 11.18 -18.26 -29.86
C PRO A 293 11.51 -16.89 -29.25
N ASP A 294 11.39 -15.80 -30.00
CA ASP A 294 11.69 -14.46 -29.50
C ASP A 294 10.68 -14.00 -28.45
N PHE A 295 9.38 -14.17 -28.73
CA PHE A 295 8.32 -13.83 -27.79
C PHE A 295 8.31 -14.76 -26.57
N GLN A 296 8.61 -16.06 -26.75
CA GLN A 296 8.81 -17.00 -25.64
C GLN A 296 9.96 -16.57 -24.73
N ARG A 297 11.07 -16.09 -25.32
CA ARG A 297 12.22 -15.58 -24.56
C ARG A 297 11.84 -14.37 -23.72
N TYR A 298 11.13 -13.40 -24.30
CA TYR A 298 10.70 -12.20 -23.56
C TYR A 298 9.78 -12.56 -22.40
N TRP A 299 8.80 -13.43 -22.64
CA TRP A 299 7.91 -13.93 -21.59
C TRP A 299 8.69 -14.66 -20.48
N GLY A 300 9.59 -15.58 -20.85
CA GLY A 300 10.36 -16.37 -19.87
C GLY A 300 11.30 -15.53 -19.01
N VAL A 301 11.98 -14.54 -19.61
CA VAL A 301 12.83 -13.60 -18.87
C VAL A 301 12.00 -12.75 -17.91
N ALA A 302 10.87 -12.20 -18.36
CA ALA A 302 10.00 -11.42 -17.50
C ALA A 302 9.42 -12.25 -16.35
N ALA A 303 8.92 -13.46 -16.64
CA ALA A 303 8.39 -14.38 -15.63
C ALA A 303 9.41 -14.70 -14.53
N GLY A 304 10.67 -14.99 -14.91
CA GLY A 304 11.74 -15.23 -13.94
C GLY A 304 12.04 -14.01 -13.05
N LYS A 305 12.06 -12.81 -13.63
CA LYS A 305 12.26 -11.56 -12.87
C LYS A 305 11.13 -11.28 -11.88
N ILE A 306 9.89 -11.45 -12.31
CA ILE A 306 8.70 -11.21 -11.47
C ILE A 306 8.67 -12.23 -10.33
N ARG A 307 8.96 -13.51 -10.62
CA ARG A 307 9.05 -14.55 -9.59
C ARG A 307 10.11 -14.24 -8.54
N ALA A 308 11.31 -13.83 -8.97
CA ALA A 308 12.37 -13.42 -8.04
C ALA A 308 11.97 -12.20 -7.21
N ALA A 309 11.27 -11.22 -7.80
CA ALA A 309 10.77 -10.06 -7.07
C ALA A 309 9.74 -10.45 -5.99
N GLU A 310 8.80 -11.36 -6.30
CA GLU A 310 7.85 -11.90 -5.34
C GLU A 310 8.54 -12.67 -4.22
N ASP A 311 9.49 -13.56 -4.56
CA ASP A 311 10.22 -14.35 -3.57
C ASP A 311 11.00 -13.45 -2.59
N ILE A 312 11.64 -12.38 -3.08
CA ILE A 312 12.32 -11.38 -2.24
C ILE A 312 11.31 -10.68 -1.33
N LEU A 313 10.19 -10.19 -1.86
CA LEU A 313 9.17 -9.49 -1.08
C LEU A 313 8.60 -10.39 0.02
N VAL A 314 8.22 -11.63 -0.31
CA VAL A 314 7.69 -12.60 0.67
C VAL A 314 8.73 -12.88 1.74
N LYS A 315 10.00 -13.12 1.36
CA LYS A 315 11.06 -13.38 2.33
C LYS A 315 11.31 -12.18 3.24
N MET A 316 11.25 -10.95 2.72
CA MET A 316 11.42 -9.74 3.54
C MET A 316 10.21 -9.48 4.45
N SER A 317 8.99 -9.84 4.04
CA SER A 317 7.83 -9.77 4.93
C SER A 317 7.89 -10.77 6.09
N GLN A 318 8.42 -11.98 5.84
CA GLN A 318 8.70 -12.95 6.89
C GLN A 318 9.80 -12.45 7.82
N HIS A 319 10.87 -11.88 7.26
CA HIS A 319 11.95 -11.31 8.04
C HIS A 319 11.49 -10.15 8.94
N TYR A 320 10.59 -9.30 8.45
CA TYR A 320 9.96 -8.28 9.28
C TYR A 320 9.19 -8.87 10.46
N SER A 321 8.44 -9.97 10.26
CA SER A 321 7.76 -10.67 11.35
C SER A 321 8.74 -11.30 12.34
N GLU A 322 9.85 -11.86 11.86
CA GLU A 322 10.94 -12.37 12.72
C GLU A 322 11.53 -11.25 13.60
N LEU A 323 11.80 -10.07 13.02
CA LEU A 323 12.30 -8.89 13.74
C LEU A 323 11.29 -8.35 14.77
N CYS A 324 10.01 -8.35 14.42
CA CYS A 324 8.94 -8.02 15.36
C CYS A 324 9.01 -8.94 16.59
N ALA A 325 9.09 -10.26 16.37
CA ALA A 325 9.19 -11.25 17.43
C ALA A 325 10.47 -11.11 18.27
N SER A 326 11.63 -10.89 17.64
CA SER A 326 12.91 -10.74 18.36
C SER A 326 12.95 -9.46 19.19
N SER A 327 12.43 -8.34 18.67
CA SER A 327 12.37 -7.06 19.41
C SER A 327 11.64 -7.21 20.74
N VAL A 328 10.59 -8.03 20.75
CA VAL A 328 9.80 -8.35 21.94
C VAL A 328 10.55 -9.33 22.85
N GLN A 329 11.11 -10.40 22.28
CA GLN A 329 11.77 -11.46 23.06
C GLN A 329 13.02 -10.95 23.78
N ASP A 330 13.84 -10.16 23.10
CA ASP A 330 15.12 -9.68 23.60
C ASP A 330 14.98 -8.35 24.36
N GLY A 331 13.79 -7.74 24.33
CA GLY A 331 13.51 -6.43 24.90
C GLY A 331 14.22 -5.27 24.21
N GLY A 332 14.63 -5.49 22.96
CA GLY A 332 15.30 -4.52 22.12
C GLY A 332 14.35 -3.73 21.22
N GLU A 333 14.95 -2.88 20.38
CA GLU A 333 14.27 -2.12 19.33
C GLU A 333 14.80 -2.58 17.96
N PHE A 334 14.21 -2.10 16.86
CA PHE A 334 14.75 -2.37 15.53
C PHE A 334 16.04 -1.58 15.31
N GLU A 335 17.08 -2.25 14.85
CA GLU A 335 18.33 -1.59 14.49
C GLU A 335 18.23 -0.98 13.09
N PRO A 336 18.97 0.10 12.80
CA PRO A 336 19.01 0.70 11.47
C PRO A 336 19.39 -0.29 10.35
N GLU A 337 20.26 -1.26 10.64
CA GLU A 337 20.67 -2.31 9.70
C GLU A 337 19.51 -3.25 9.32
N ASP A 338 18.61 -3.55 10.25
CA ASP A 338 17.43 -4.37 9.99
C ASP A 338 16.53 -3.72 8.93
N LEU A 339 16.31 -2.42 9.09
CA LEU A 339 15.53 -1.61 8.15
C LEU A 339 16.24 -1.48 6.81
N MET A 340 17.57 -1.30 6.82
CA MET A 340 18.39 -1.26 5.61
C MET A 340 18.22 -2.55 4.79
N ASN A 341 18.27 -3.71 5.45
CA ASN A 341 18.17 -5.01 4.77
C ASN A 341 16.80 -5.22 4.10
N ILE A 342 15.71 -4.89 4.79
CA ILE A 342 14.36 -4.96 4.22
C ILE A 342 14.23 -3.98 3.05
N ASN A 343 14.64 -2.72 3.26
CA ASN A 343 14.49 -1.68 2.26
C ASN A 343 15.33 -1.96 1.02
N ALA A 344 16.63 -2.24 1.15
CA ALA A 344 17.50 -2.52 0.02
C ALA A 344 16.98 -3.70 -0.82
N SER A 345 16.57 -4.79 -0.16
CA SER A 345 16.08 -6.00 -0.82
C SER A 345 14.78 -5.74 -1.59
N THR A 346 13.81 -5.08 -0.96
CA THR A 346 12.52 -4.76 -1.61
C THR A 346 12.68 -3.77 -2.76
N HIS A 347 13.63 -2.84 -2.70
CA HIS A 347 13.97 -2.00 -3.86
C HIS A 347 14.52 -2.80 -5.04
N HIS A 348 15.34 -3.84 -4.79
CA HIS A 348 15.74 -4.78 -5.84
C HIS A 348 14.54 -5.55 -6.41
N ALA A 349 13.58 -5.94 -5.59
CA ALA A 349 12.33 -6.54 -6.07
C ALA A 349 11.56 -5.58 -7.01
N VAL A 350 11.45 -4.30 -6.63
CA VAL A 350 10.82 -3.27 -7.47
C VAL A 350 11.57 -3.08 -8.80
N ASN A 351 12.90 -3.09 -8.78
CA ASN A 351 13.70 -2.96 -10.00
C ASN A 351 13.54 -4.18 -10.92
N LEU A 352 13.53 -5.40 -10.38
CA LEU A 352 13.25 -6.62 -11.17
C LEU A 352 11.83 -6.57 -11.78
N ALA A 353 10.84 -6.16 -11.00
CA ALA A 353 9.47 -5.98 -11.46
C ALA A 353 9.37 -4.90 -12.57
N TRP A 354 10.07 -3.78 -12.42
CA TRP A 354 10.16 -2.72 -13.43
C TRP A 354 10.77 -3.21 -14.73
N GLU A 355 11.94 -3.85 -14.66
CA GLU A 355 12.63 -4.37 -15.84
C GLU A 355 11.79 -5.42 -16.59
N ALA A 356 10.96 -6.19 -15.86
CA ALA A 356 9.99 -7.08 -16.48
C ALA A 356 8.89 -6.29 -17.20
N VAL A 357 8.26 -5.32 -16.55
CA VAL A 357 7.20 -4.49 -17.17
C VAL A 357 7.73 -3.73 -18.38
N GLU A 358 8.92 -3.14 -18.31
CA GLU A 358 9.55 -2.41 -19.42
C GLU A 358 9.82 -3.34 -20.62
N LEU A 359 10.35 -4.54 -20.37
CA LEU A 359 10.55 -5.57 -21.40
C LEU A 359 9.24 -5.97 -22.07
N LEU A 360 8.20 -6.25 -21.30
CA LEU A 360 6.89 -6.66 -21.80
C LEU A 360 6.23 -5.51 -22.59
N PHE A 361 6.30 -4.28 -22.08
CA PHE A 361 5.79 -3.10 -22.74
C PHE A 361 6.46 -2.88 -24.10
N ARG A 362 7.80 -2.79 -24.15
CA ARG A 362 8.53 -2.48 -25.38
C ARG A 362 8.39 -3.55 -26.46
N THR A 363 8.09 -4.80 -26.06
CA THR A 363 7.94 -5.94 -26.98
C THR A 363 6.49 -6.31 -27.28
N SER A 364 5.51 -5.64 -26.67
CA SER A 364 4.07 -5.86 -26.92
C SER A 364 3.61 -5.40 -28.31
N GLY A 365 4.32 -4.40 -28.87
CA GLY A 365 4.03 -3.75 -30.15
C GLY A 365 3.09 -2.56 -30.01
N THR A 366 3.16 -1.62 -30.97
CA THR A 366 2.54 -0.28 -30.87
C THR A 366 1.04 -0.28 -30.59
N SER A 367 0.29 -1.27 -31.06
CA SER A 367 -1.16 -1.35 -30.82
C SER A 367 -1.54 -1.73 -29.39
N GLU A 368 -0.64 -2.33 -28.62
CA GLU A 368 -0.84 -2.66 -27.20
C GLU A 368 -0.05 -1.73 -26.29
N GLY A 369 1.19 -1.38 -26.63
CA GLY A 369 1.99 -0.46 -25.81
C GLY A 369 1.64 1.02 -26.01
N GLY A 370 1.24 1.44 -27.22
CA GLY A 370 1.09 2.87 -27.54
C GLY A 370 -0.35 3.37 -27.63
N ARG A 371 -1.35 2.49 -27.49
CA ARG A 371 -2.76 2.86 -27.68
C ARG A 371 -3.40 3.25 -26.35
N ASN A 372 -3.97 4.45 -26.27
CA ASN A 372 -4.79 4.85 -25.13
C ASN A 372 -5.89 3.82 -24.83
N GLY A 373 -6.04 3.46 -23.56
CA GLY A 373 -6.99 2.46 -23.08
C GLY A 373 -6.51 1.00 -23.19
N SER A 374 -5.33 0.71 -23.74
CA SER A 374 -4.79 -0.64 -23.65
C SER A 374 -4.31 -0.97 -22.23
N ARG A 375 -4.44 -2.24 -21.85
CA ARG A 375 -4.00 -2.72 -20.54
C ARG A 375 -2.49 -2.63 -20.37
N MET A 376 -1.72 -3.03 -21.38
CA MET A 376 -0.25 -2.99 -21.32
C MET A 376 0.28 -1.57 -21.10
N GLN A 377 -0.28 -0.55 -21.77
CA GLN A 377 0.16 0.83 -21.54
C GLN A 377 -0.24 1.33 -20.14
N ARG A 378 -1.41 0.93 -19.63
CA ARG A 378 -1.83 1.23 -18.25
C ARG A 378 -0.82 0.69 -17.24
N TYR A 379 -0.44 -0.57 -17.33
CA TYR A 379 0.51 -1.17 -16.37
C TYR A 379 1.88 -0.50 -16.42
N TYR A 380 2.38 -0.19 -17.62
CA TYR A 380 3.61 0.58 -17.77
C TYR A 380 3.51 1.95 -17.10
N ARG A 381 2.41 2.65 -17.32
CA ARG A 381 2.16 3.99 -16.79
C ARG A 381 1.99 3.99 -15.27
N ASP A 382 1.23 3.02 -14.73
CA ASP A 382 1.03 2.81 -13.30
C ASP A 382 2.36 2.52 -12.60
N MET A 383 3.16 1.60 -13.14
CA MET A 383 4.49 1.29 -12.61
C MET A 383 5.44 2.51 -12.70
N SER A 384 5.40 3.26 -13.81
CA SER A 384 6.20 4.47 -14.00
C SER A 384 5.87 5.55 -12.98
N THR A 385 4.58 5.81 -12.73
CA THR A 385 4.14 6.79 -11.74
C THR A 385 4.46 6.35 -10.32
N ALA A 386 4.21 5.09 -9.98
CA ALA A 386 4.46 4.63 -8.62
C ALA A 386 5.93 4.79 -8.22
N ARG A 387 6.87 4.47 -9.11
CA ARG A 387 8.32 4.61 -8.88
C ARG A 387 8.81 6.05 -8.70
N THR A 388 7.97 7.06 -8.92
CA THR A 388 8.33 8.45 -8.56
C THR A 388 8.06 8.76 -7.09
N ASN A 389 7.46 7.84 -6.33
CA ASN A 389 7.32 7.97 -4.87
C ASN A 389 8.71 7.99 -4.23
N VAL A 390 8.96 8.97 -3.35
CA VAL A 390 10.24 9.12 -2.65
C VAL A 390 10.62 7.87 -1.84
N GLY A 391 9.64 7.15 -1.27
CA GLY A 391 9.86 5.88 -0.56
C GLY A 391 10.47 4.78 -1.43
N LEU A 392 10.34 4.89 -2.76
CA LEU A 392 10.92 3.96 -3.73
C LEU A 392 12.27 4.44 -4.31
N GLN A 393 12.78 5.57 -3.84
CA GLN A 393 14.09 6.12 -4.22
C GLN A 393 15.15 5.63 -3.23
N TRP A 394 15.57 4.37 -3.40
CA TRP A 394 16.53 3.72 -2.51
C TRP A 394 17.77 4.56 -2.24
N GLU A 395 18.30 5.18 -3.29
CA GLU A 395 19.54 5.94 -3.26
C GLU A 395 19.51 7.05 -2.19
N THR A 396 18.33 7.64 -1.96
CA THR A 396 18.09 8.64 -0.94
C THR A 396 18.23 8.07 0.48
N PHE A 397 17.66 6.90 0.75
CA PHE A 397 17.71 6.27 2.07
C PHE A 397 19.01 5.49 2.32
N ALA A 398 19.61 4.92 1.27
CA ALA A 398 20.86 4.17 1.33
C ALA A 398 21.98 5.01 1.96
N GLN A 399 22.05 6.31 1.61
CA GLN A 399 22.99 7.22 2.22
C GLN A 399 22.77 7.35 3.73
N MET A 400 21.52 7.51 4.17
CA MET A 400 21.19 7.64 5.61
C MET A 400 21.63 6.40 6.38
N PHE A 401 21.33 5.20 5.86
CA PHE A 401 21.73 3.95 6.50
C PHE A 401 23.25 3.76 6.53
N ALA A 402 23.95 4.12 5.45
CA ALA A 402 25.41 4.07 5.42
C ALA A 402 26.04 5.06 6.42
N GLN A 403 25.48 6.26 6.55
CA GLN A 403 25.94 7.25 7.52
C GLN A 403 25.77 6.72 8.95
N GLU A 404 24.61 6.17 9.27
CA GLU A 404 24.34 5.55 10.58
C GLU A 404 25.32 4.40 10.87
N HIS A 405 25.56 3.50 9.90
CA HIS A 405 26.50 2.39 10.06
C HIS A 405 27.95 2.85 10.35
N PHE A 406 28.35 4.00 9.83
CA PHE A 406 29.68 4.58 10.07
C PHE A 406 29.70 5.62 11.20
N ASP A 407 28.67 5.67 12.05
CA ASP A 407 28.52 6.63 13.15
C ASP A 407 28.62 8.11 12.71
N LEU A 408 28.15 8.41 11.49
CA LEU A 408 28.14 9.75 10.92
C LEU A 408 26.76 10.39 11.11
N SER A 409 26.73 11.68 11.46
CA SER A 409 25.48 12.44 11.48
C SER A 409 24.80 12.39 10.11
N PRO A 410 23.53 11.98 10.03
CA PRO A 410 22.80 11.95 8.77
C PRO A 410 22.80 13.33 8.12
N ALA A 411 23.16 13.40 6.85
CA ALA A 411 22.97 14.64 6.10
C ALA A 411 21.46 14.91 5.99
N PRO A 412 21.00 16.17 6.05
CA PRO A 412 19.61 16.47 5.76
C PRO A 412 19.23 15.88 4.41
N LEU A 413 18.05 15.27 4.31
CA LEU A 413 17.44 14.92 3.03
C LEU A 413 17.32 16.22 2.21
N ALA A 414 18.12 16.32 1.14
CA ALA A 414 18.26 17.51 0.31
C ALA A 414 17.07 17.74 -0.62
#